data_AF-A0A2D1QFW9-F1
#
_entry.id   AF-A0A2D1QFW9-F1
#
_cell.length_a   1.000
_cell.length_b   1.000
_cell.length_c   1.000
_cell.angle_alpha   90.00
_cell.angle_beta   90.00
_cell.angle_gamma   90.00
#
_symmetry.space_group_name_H-M   'P 1'
#
loop_
_entity.id
_entity.type
_entity.pdbx_description
1 polymer ?
#
loop_
_entity_poly.entity_id
_entity_poly.type
_entity_poly.pdbx_seq_one_letter_code
_entity_poly.pdbx_strand_id
1 'polypeptide(L)' 'MRARRRTTLVRKAKSAWSPRRKLKLNDIKRKIWRRNRSYTLLIAEHTA' A
#
# COMPACT_ATOMS: atom_id res chain seq x y z
N MET A 1 -22.38 5.68 9.22
CA MET A 1 -22.36 6.48 7.96
C MET A 1 -21.06 7.27 7.69
N ARG A 2 -20.38 7.87 8.68
CA ARG A 2 -19.15 8.68 8.47
C ARG A 2 -18.00 7.92 7.78
N ALA A 3 -17.79 6.65 8.11
CA ALA A 3 -16.71 5.83 7.53
C ALA A 3 -16.86 5.65 6.01
N ARG A 4 -18.08 5.35 5.53
CA ARG A 4 -18.37 5.20 4.09
C ARG A 4 -18.11 6.50 3.32
N ARG A 5 -18.51 7.66 3.86
CA ARG A 5 -18.21 8.96 3.23
C ARG A 5 -16.70 9.22 3.11
N ARG A 6 -15.93 8.89 4.16
CA ARG A 6 -14.46 9.01 4.15
C ARG A 6 -13.82 8.11 3.09
N THR A 7 -14.24 6.85 2.97
CA THR A 7 -13.69 5.94 1.95
C THR A 7 -14.02 6.42 0.53
N THR A 8 -15.22 6.95 0.28
CA THR A 8 -15.58 7.53 -1.02
C THR A 8 -14.73 8.75 -1.37
N LEU A 9 -14.48 9.66 -0.41
CA LEU A 9 -13.64 10.84 -0.62
C LEU A 9 -12.19 10.47 -0.95
N VAL A 10 -11.61 9.51 -0.22
CA VAL A 10 -10.26 8.99 -0.51
C VAL A 10 -10.20 8.37 -1.91
N ARG A 11 -11.27 7.67 -2.34
CA ARG A 11 -11.35 7.07 -3.67
C ARG A 11 -11.40 8.12 -4.77
N LYS A 12 -12.20 9.18 -4.61
CA LYS A 12 -12.27 10.33 -5.54
C LYS A 12 -10.95 11.10 -5.61
N ALA A 13 -10.29 11.30 -4.47
CA ALA A 13 -8.97 11.93 -4.43
C ALA A 13 -7.93 11.09 -5.17
N LYS A 14 -7.93 9.77 -4.96
CA LYS A 14 -7.05 8.83 -5.68
C LYS A 14 -7.27 8.82 -7.19
N SER A 15 -8.52 8.91 -7.67
CA SER A 15 -8.80 8.96 -9.10
C SER A 15 -8.30 10.26 -9.75
N ALA A 16 -8.40 11.39 -9.02
CA ALA A 16 -7.94 12.71 -9.43
C ALA A 16 -6.42 12.90 -9.39
N TRP A 17 -5.65 11.92 -8.90
CA TRP A 17 -4.19 12.01 -8.91
C TRP A 17 -3.62 11.88 -10.32
N SER A 18 -2.56 12.66 -10.58
CA SER A 18 -1.79 12.56 -11.81
C SER A 18 -1.20 11.15 -11.99
N PRO A 19 -0.99 10.69 -13.24
CA PRO A 19 -0.42 9.37 -13.52
C PRO A 19 0.89 9.10 -12.77
N ARG A 20 1.78 10.11 -12.70
CA ARG A 20 3.06 10.03 -11.97
C ARG A 20 2.88 9.74 -10.48
N ARG A 21 1.87 10.34 -9.83
CA ARG A 21 1.56 10.12 -8.42
C ARG A 21 1.06 8.69 -8.16
N LYS A 22 0.24 8.15 -9.08
CA LYS A 22 -0.26 6.77 -9.01
C LYS A 22 0.89 5.75 -9.12
N LEU A 23 1.82 5.97 -10.05
CA LEU A 23 3.02 5.14 -10.21
C LEU A 23 3.89 5.14 -8.94
N LYS A 24 4.22 6.32 -8.40
CA LYS A 24 5.02 6.44 -7.16
C LYS A 24 4.41 5.68 -5.98
N LEU A 25 3.09 5.69 -5.84
CA LEU A 25 2.41 4.94 -4.78
C LEU A 25 2.42 3.43 -5.01
N ASN A 26 2.33 2.97 -6.25
CA ASN A 26 2.48 1.55 -6.56
C ASN A 26 3.92 1.08 -6.25
N ASP A 27 4.93 1.90 -6.53
CA ASP A 27 6.31 1.58 -6.19
C ASP A 27 6.53 1.51 -4.68
N ILE A 28 5.97 2.47 -3.91
CA ILE A 28 6.01 2.44 -2.44
C ILE A 28 5.36 1.16 -1.91
N LYS A 29 4.17 0.80 -2.42
CA LYS A 29 3.48 -0.44 -2.02
C LYS A 29 4.30 -1.68 -2.32
N ARG A 30 4.91 -1.76 -3.51
CA ARG A 30 5.80 -2.86 -3.90
C ARG A 30 7.02 -2.94 -2.98
N LYS A 31 7.61 -1.80 -2.58
CA LYS A 31 8.76 -1.77 -1.67
C LYS A 31 8.40 -2.29 -0.29
N ILE A 32 7.25 -1.87 0.26
CA ILE A 32 6.74 -2.35 1.54
C ILE A 32 6.44 -3.85 1.46
N TRP A 33 5.76 -4.30 0.41
CA TRP A 33 5.46 -5.72 0.22
C TRP A 33 6.72 -6.59 0.19
N ARG A 34 7.75 -6.19 -0.58
CA ARG A 34 9.02 -6.92 -0.62
C ARG A 34 9.70 -6.95 0.75
N ARG A 35 9.75 -5.81 1.46
CA ARG A 35 10.34 -5.72 2.79
C ARG A 35 9.62 -6.61 3.80
N ASN A 36 8.29 -6.59 3.80
CA ASN A 36 7.49 -7.43 4.68
C ASN A 36 7.65 -8.91 4.34
N ARG A 37 7.71 -9.27 3.04
CA ARG A 37 7.97 -10.65 2.60
C ARG A 37 9.35 -11.13 3.06
N SER A 38 10.38 -10.32 2.92
CA SER A 38 11.72 -10.63 3.44
C SER A 38 11.72 -10.77 4.96
N TYR A 39 11.02 -9.89 5.68
CA TYR A 39 10.91 -9.97 7.13
C TYR A 39 10.17 -11.23 7.60
N THR A 40 9.09 -11.63 6.91
CA THR A 40 8.40 -12.89 7.21
C THR A 40 9.25 -14.12 6.91
N LEU A 41 10.08 -14.09 5.87
CA LEU A 41 11.00 -15.18 5.56
C LEU A 41 12.12 -15.28 6.61
N LEU A 42 12.69 -14.14 7.02
CA LEU A 42 13.69 -14.07 8.09
C LEU A 42 13.14 -14.60 9.43
N ILE A 43 11.90 -14.26 9.78
CA ILE A 43 11.26 -14.84 10.96
C ILE A 43 11.12 -16.36 10.79
N ALA A 44 10.59 -16.82 9.65
CA ALA A 44 10.39 -18.24 9.39
C ALA A 44 11.69 -19.06 9.49
N GLU A 45 12.80 -18.54 8.95
CA GLU A 45 14.14 -19.15 9.05
C GLU A 45 14.67 -19.18 10.50
N HIS A 46 14.34 -18.18 11.31
CA HIS A 46 14.77 -18.11 12.72
C HIS A 46 13.89 -18.99 13.64
N THR A 47 12.61 -19.17 13.33
CA THR A 47 11.68 -20.00 14.12
C THR A 47 11.67 -21.50 13.74
N ALA A 48 12.40 -21.91 12.70
CA ALA A 48 12.57 -23.31 12.30
C ALA A 48 13.72 -23.97 13.08
#